data_AF-A0ABD5DFN3-F1
#
_entry.id   AF-A0ABD5DFN3-F1
#
_cell.length_a   1.000
_cell.length_b   1.000
_cell.length_c   1.000
_cell.angle_alpha   90.00
_cell.angle_beta   90.00
_cell.angle_gamma   90.00
#
_symmetry.space_group_name_H-M   'P 1'
#
loop_
_entity.id
_entity.type
_entity.pdbx_description
1 polymer ?
#
loop_
_entity_poly.entity_id
_entity_poly.type
_entity_poly.pdbx_seq_one_letter_code
_entity_poly.pdbx_strand_id
1 'polypeptide(L)' 'MAEVGIFVGTMYGNSLLVAEEAEAILSGLGHKATVYEDPQVNDWESYTGKYVLVVTSTTGQGDLPDSIVPLYEG' A
#
# COMPACT_ATOMS: atom_id res chain seq x y z
N MET A 1 14.23 10.88 -8.92
CA MET A 1 13.81 10.27 -7.65
C MET A 1 12.29 10.33 -7.61
N ALA A 2 11.63 9.18 -7.69
CA ALA A 2 10.17 9.10 -7.61
C ALA A 2 9.74 8.98 -6.14
N GLU A 3 8.58 9.54 -5.80
CA GLU A 3 7.90 9.30 -4.53
C GLU A 3 6.80 8.25 -4.76
N VAL A 4 6.82 7.19 -3.96
CA VAL A 4 5.91 6.04 -4.07
C VAL A 4 5.20 5.82 -2.75
N GLY A 5 3.87 5.87 -2.75
CA GLY A 5 3.06 5.47 -1.61
C GLY A 5 2.71 3.99 -1.72
N ILE A 6 3.01 3.19 -0.70
CA ILE A 6 2.70 1.77 -0.67
C ILE A 6 1.53 1.56 0.29
N PHE A 7 0.35 1.22 -0.23
CA PHE A 7 -0.88 1.04 0.57
C PHE A 7 -1.17 -0.44 0.74
N VAL A 8 -1.32 -0.88 1.98
CA VAL A 8 -1.42 -2.30 2.32
C VAL A 8 -2.85 -2.68 2.65
N GLY A 9 -3.30 -3.80 2.08
CA GLY A 9 -4.54 -4.46 2.48
C GLY A 9 -4.24 -5.86 2.98
N THR A 10 -4.47 -6.11 4.27
CA THR A 10 -4.18 -7.40 4.88
C THR A 10 -5.14 -7.72 6.02
N MET A 11 -5.48 -9.01 6.16
CA MET A 11 -6.18 -9.53 7.34
C MET A 11 -5.22 -10.02 8.42
N TYR A 12 -4.03 -10.50 8.02
CA TYR A 12 -3.11 -11.24 8.90
C TYR A 12 -1.63 -10.82 8.76
N GLY A 13 -1.37 -9.61 8.27
CA GLY A 13 -0.01 -9.07 8.16
C GLY A 13 0.88 -9.59 7.01
N ASN A 14 0.49 -10.66 6.29
CA ASN A 14 1.34 -11.18 5.20
C ASN A 14 1.61 -10.15 4.09
N SER A 15 0.62 -9.36 3.70
CA SER A 15 0.81 -8.29 2.69
C SER A 15 1.73 -7.18 3.19
N LEU A 16 1.82 -6.95 4.51
CA LEU A 16 2.72 -5.94 5.09
C LEU A 16 4.18 -6.32 4.86
N LEU A 17 4.55 -7.58 5.10
CA LEU A 17 5.92 -8.06 4.84
C LEU A 17 6.33 -7.87 3.38
N VAL A 18 5.39 -8.11 2.45
CA VAL A 18 5.62 -7.87 1.01
C VAL A 18 5.77 -6.38 0.70
N ALA A 19 5.02 -5.52 1.39
CA ALA A 19 5.11 -4.07 1.24
C ALA A 19 6.44 -3.50 1.77
N GLU A 20 6.91 -3.99 2.92
CA GLU A 20 8.23 -3.63 3.48
C GLU A 20 9.37 -4.05 2.55
N GLU A 21 9.29 -5.25 1.97
CA GLU A 21 10.28 -5.70 0.97
C GLU A 21 10.25 -4.81 -0.29
N ALA A 22 9.05 -4.43 -0.75
CA ALA A 22 8.91 -3.51 -1.88
C ALA A 22 9.49 -2.11 -1.56
N GLU A 23 9.30 -1.61 -0.33
CA GLU A 23 9.92 -0.37 0.14
C GLU A 23 11.45 -0.46 0.11
N ALA A 24 12.02 -1.57 0.60
CA ALA A 24 13.47 -1.79 0.60
C ALA A 24 14.04 -1.82 -0.82
N ILE A 25 13.38 -2.51 -1.76
CA ILE A 25 13.77 -2.57 -3.17
C ILE A 25 13.72 -1.17 -3.80
N LEU A 26 12.62 -0.44 -3.63
CA LEU A 26 12.45 0.91 -4.19
C LEU A 26 13.48 1.89 -3.62
N SER A 27 13.76 1.79 -2.32
CA SER A 27 14.80 2.58 -1.65
C SER A 27 16.19 2.25 -2.18
N GLY A 28 16.50 0.96 -2.41
CA GLY A 28 17.74 0.50 -3.03
C GLY A 28 17.95 1.00 -4.46
N LEU A 29 16.85 1.26 -5.19
CA LEU A 29 16.86 1.87 -6.52
C LEU A 29 16.90 3.41 -6.50
N GLY A 30 16.95 4.04 -5.32
CA GLY A 30 17.00 5.50 -5.18
C GLY A 30 15.64 6.19 -5.35
N HIS A 31 14.54 5.51 -5.01
CA HIS A 31 13.20 6.08 -4.90
C HIS A 31 12.82 6.28 -3.43
N LYS A 32 11.91 7.22 -3.16
CA LYS A 32 11.37 7.43 -1.82
C LYS A 32 10.06 6.67 -1.71
N ALA A 33 10.09 5.53 -1.04
CA ALA A 33 8.90 4.72 -0.74
C ALA A 33 8.45 4.94 0.70
N THR A 34 7.15 4.76 0.97
CA THR A 34 6.56 4.84 2.32
C THR A 34 5.40 3.86 2.41
N VAL A 35 5.39 3.02 3.44
CA VAL A 35 4.36 1.99 3.67
C VAL A 35 3.25 2.51 4.59
N TYR A 36 2.01 2.24 4.22
CA TYR A 36 0.79 2.55 4.96
C TYR A 36 0.01 1.26 5.25
N GLU A 37 0.05 0.81 6.50
CA GLU A 37 -0.65 -0.41 6.97
C GLU A 37 -2.16 -0.21 7.16
N ASP A 38 -2.56 0.98 7.64
CA ASP A 38 -3.95 1.41 7.80
C ASP A 38 -4.24 2.62 6.90
N PRO A 39 -4.31 2.43 5.59
CA PRO A 39 -4.30 3.52 4.63
C PRO A 39 -5.55 4.41 4.76
N GLN A 40 -5.35 5.72 4.90
CA GLN A 40 -6.45 6.71 4.88
C GLN A 40 -6.55 7.39 3.51
N VAL A 41 -7.74 7.89 3.16
CA VAL A 41 -7.96 8.66 1.92
C VAL A 41 -7.02 9.86 1.84
N ASN A 42 -6.78 10.55 2.95
CA ASN A 42 -5.84 11.68 3.02
C ASN A 42 -4.40 11.27 2.66
N ASP A 43 -3.98 10.06 3.02
CA ASP A 43 -2.65 9.55 2.66
C ASP A 43 -2.57 9.36 1.15
N TRP A 44 -3.61 8.82 0.53
CA TRP A 44 -3.71 8.64 -0.92
C TRP A 44 -3.73 9.96 -1.69
N GLU A 45 -4.51 10.95 -1.22
CA GLU A 45 -4.57 12.26 -1.85
C GLU A 45 -3.19 12.94 -1.94
N SER A 46 -2.31 12.69 -0.96
CA SER A 46 -0.93 13.20 -0.95
C SER A 46 -0.05 12.66 -2.10
N TYR A 47 -0.50 11.57 -2.75
CA TYR A 47 0.13 10.96 -3.92
C TYR A 47 -0.61 11.27 -5.23
N THR A 48 -1.56 12.20 -5.24
CA THR A 48 -2.17 12.71 -6.49
C THR A 48 -1.08 13.26 -7.42
N GLY A 49 -0.97 12.69 -8.62
CA GLY A 49 0.09 13.06 -9.58
C GLY A 49 1.47 12.46 -9.27
N LYS A 50 1.57 11.55 -8.30
CA LYS A 50 2.76 10.76 -7.96
C LYS A 50 2.49 9.27 -8.24
N TYR A 51 3.39 8.40 -7.79
CA TYR A 51 3.27 6.96 -7.97
C TYR A 51 2.70 6.28 -6.74
N VAL A 52 1.96 5.21 -6.98
CA VAL A 52 1.34 4.41 -5.94
C VAL A 52 1.55 2.92 -6.23
N LEU A 53 1.84 2.15 -5.19
CA LEU A 53 1.88 0.69 -5.20
C LEU A 53 0.84 0.18 -4.20
N VAL A 54 -0.07 -0.69 -4.63
CA VAL A 54 -1.04 -1.33 -3.75
C VAL A 54 -0.62 -2.77 -3.52
N VAL A 55 -0.48 -3.16 -2.25
CA VAL A 55 -0.12 -4.52 -1.85
C VAL A 55 -1.26 -5.09 -1.01
N THR A 56 -2.12 -5.87 -1.66
CA THR A 56 -3.32 -6.40 -1.00
C THR A 56 -3.42 -7.92 -1.15
N SER A 57 -3.84 -8.58 -0.08
CA SER A 57 -4.29 -9.98 -0.10
C SER A 57 -5.77 -10.02 -0.44
N THR A 58 -6.30 -11.17 -0.84
CA THR A 58 -7.75 -11.39 -0.92
C THR A 58 -8.23 -12.25 0.24
N THR A 59 -9.48 -12.07 0.67
CA THR A 59 -10.13 -13.02 1.56
C THR A 59 -10.45 -14.33 0.82
N GLY A 60 -10.87 -15.37 1.54
CA GLY A 60 -11.20 -16.67 0.96
C GLY A 60 -12.35 -16.65 -0.06
N GLN A 61 -13.16 -15.58 -0.09
CA GLN A 61 -14.27 -15.40 -1.03
C GLN A 61 -13.94 -14.48 -2.22
N GLY A 62 -12.73 -13.92 -2.25
CA GLY A 62 -12.29 -12.98 -3.28
C GLY A 62 -12.49 -11.51 -2.92
N ASP A 63 -12.97 -11.21 -1.71
CA ASP A 63 -13.15 -9.84 -1.24
C ASP A 63 -11.83 -9.19 -0.83
N LEU A 64 -11.82 -7.85 -0.78
CA LEU A 64 -10.72 -7.08 -0.21
C LEU A 64 -10.73 -7.18 1.33
N PRO A 65 -9.57 -7.11 1.99
CA PRO A 65 -9.46 -7.00 3.45
C PRO A 65 -10.06 -5.69 3.96
N ASP A 66 -10.69 -5.73 5.14
CA ASP A 66 -11.33 -4.57 5.77
C ASP A 66 -10.37 -3.37 5.96
N SER A 67 -9.07 -3.63 6.08
CA SER A 67 -8.03 -2.59 6.20
C SER A 67 -7.91 -1.68 4.97
N ILE A 68 -8.26 -2.15 3.77
CA ILE A 68 -8.13 -1.37 2.53
C ILE A 68 -9.46 -1.04 1.86
N VAL A 69 -10.56 -1.67 2.26
CA VAL A 69 -11.91 -1.39 1.74
C VAL A 69 -12.26 0.12 1.79
N PRO A 70 -12.00 0.86 2.89
CA PRO A 70 -12.29 2.30 2.95
C PRO A 70 -11.58 3.12 1.86
N LEU A 71 -10.42 2.67 1.40
CA LEU A 71 -9.66 3.32 0.35
C LEU A 71 -10.18 2.97 -1.05
N TYR A 72 -10.84 1.82 -1.21
CA TYR A 72 -11.41 1.38 -2.48
C TYR A 72 -12.81 1.99 -2.74
N GLU A 73 -13.61 2.10 -1.68
CA GLU A 73 -15.00 2.58 -1.77
C GLU A 73 -15.15 4.10 -1.56
N GLY A 74 -14.16 4.74 -0.92
CA GLY A 74 -14.15 6.18 -0.63
C GLY A 74 -13.75 7.04 -1.82
#